data_AF-A0A2N3B305-F1
#
_entry.id   AF-A0A2N3B305-F1
#
_cell.length_a   1.000
_cell.length_b   1.000
_cell.length_c   1.000
_cell.angle_alpha   90.00
_cell.angle_beta   90.00
_cell.angle_gamma   90.00
#
_symmetry.space_group_name_H-M   'P 1'
#
loop_
_entity.id
_entity.type
_entity.pdbx_description
1 polymer ?
#
loop_
_entity_poly.entity_id
_entity_poly.type
_entity_poly.pdbx_seq_one_letter_code
_entity_poly.pdbx_strand_id
1 'polypeptide(L)'
;MDFSRYFVKFWSPFSDDEAQHSALRFNPSDEPLFQHQWHLRNTGQTGGPTGIDINVVGAWADYAGAGVTIGIWDDGVEYDHPDLASTYDPTLHIPLDNGTVHDPYPENRASRHGTAVAGVIAAAANGEGVVGVAHGARFAGVDIFEDPALR
;
A
#
# COMPACT_ATOMS: atom_id res chain seq x y z
N MET A 1 10.84 -16.36 -50.14
CA MET A 1 9.81 -15.79 -49.23
C MET A 1 9.77 -16.72 -48.05
N ASP A 2 10.28 -16.25 -46.91
CA ASP A 2 10.49 -17.03 -45.68
C ASP A 2 9.26 -16.89 -44.78
N PHE A 3 8.69 -18.00 -44.32
CA PHE A 3 7.52 -18.09 -43.45
C PHE A 3 7.89 -18.52 -42.01
N SER A 4 9.10 -18.22 -41.54
CA SER A 4 9.58 -18.59 -40.19
C SER A 4 9.08 -17.72 -39.02
N ARG A 5 7.92 -17.05 -39.13
CA ARG A 5 7.42 -16.13 -38.07
C ARG A 5 6.07 -16.52 -37.45
N TYR A 6 5.94 -17.77 -36.99
CA TYR A 6 4.89 -18.13 -36.03
C TYR A 6 5.40 -19.22 -35.08
N PHE A 7 6.25 -18.84 -34.12
CA PHE A 7 6.48 -19.67 -32.94
C PHE A 7 5.39 -19.38 -31.91
N VAL A 8 4.49 -20.35 -31.77
CA VAL A 8 3.54 -20.46 -30.67
C VAL A 8 4.33 -20.63 -29.38
N LYS A 9 4.22 -19.67 -28.46
CA LYS A 9 4.84 -19.76 -27.12
C LYS A 9 4.04 -20.77 -26.31
N PHE A 10 4.50 -22.01 -26.27
CA PHE A 10 3.99 -23.02 -25.36
C PHE A 10 4.28 -22.59 -23.91
N TRP A 11 3.25 -22.66 -23.07
CA TRP A 11 3.36 -22.59 -21.61
C TRP A 11 4.32 -23.69 -21.13
N SER A 12 5.41 -23.30 -20.46
CA SER A 12 6.28 -24.22 -19.73
C SER A 12 6.10 -24.00 -18.23
N PRO A 13 5.95 -25.06 -17.41
CA PRO A 13 6.07 -24.92 -15.96
C PRO A 13 7.52 -24.61 -15.61
N PHE A 14 7.70 -23.64 -14.71
CA PHE A 14 8.88 -23.29 -13.93
C PHE A 14 10.15 -24.11 -14.24
N SER A 15 11.12 -23.48 -14.92
CA SER A 15 12.52 -23.88 -14.87
C SER A 15 13.20 -23.11 -13.74
N ASP A 16 13.86 -23.83 -12.84
CA ASP A 16 14.60 -23.31 -11.69
C ASP A 16 15.76 -22.40 -12.13
N ASP A 17 15.48 -21.10 -12.26
CA ASP A 17 16.49 -20.04 -12.33
C ASP A 17 16.39 -19.15 -11.08
N GLU A 18 16.47 -19.79 -9.91
CA GLU A 18 16.42 -19.15 -8.60
C GLU A 18 17.63 -18.22 -8.35
N ALA A 19 18.70 -18.33 -9.15
CA ALA A 19 19.97 -17.64 -8.93
C ALA A 19 20.10 -16.26 -9.61
N GLN A 20 19.16 -15.84 -10.45
CA GLN A 20 19.25 -14.55 -11.20
C GLN A 20 18.18 -13.51 -10.79
N HIS A 21 17.27 -13.83 -9.85
CA HIS A 21 16.20 -12.93 -9.38
C HIS A 21 16.50 -12.28 -8.01
N SER A 22 17.78 -12.15 -7.65
CA SER A 22 18.25 -11.83 -6.29
C SER A 22 18.90 -10.44 -6.18
N ALA A 23 18.32 -9.40 -6.81
CA ALA A 23 18.92 -8.05 -6.75
C ALA A 23 18.02 -6.92 -6.20
N LEU A 24 16.69 -7.05 -6.15
CA LEU A 24 15.79 -6.06 -5.51
C LEU A 24 14.46 -6.68 -5.08
N ARG A 25 14.48 -7.81 -4.35
CA ARG A 25 13.23 -8.32 -3.76
C ARG A 25 13.00 -7.57 -2.45
N PHE A 26 11.88 -6.86 -2.36
CA PHE A 26 11.40 -6.29 -1.09
C PHE A 26 11.42 -7.38 -0.01
N ASN A 27 12.10 -7.13 1.11
CA ASN A 27 12.08 -7.99 2.28
C ASN A 27 11.25 -7.31 3.37
N PRO A 28 10.06 -7.84 3.70
CA PRO A 28 9.19 -7.21 4.70
C PRO A 28 9.83 -7.06 6.08
N SER A 29 10.85 -7.87 6.40
CA SER A 29 11.59 -7.77 7.64
C SER A 29 12.54 -6.57 7.73
N ASP A 30 12.69 -5.80 6.64
CA ASP A 30 13.41 -4.53 6.65
C ASP A 30 12.57 -3.44 7.36
N GLU A 31 11.25 -3.61 7.48
CA GLU A 31 10.39 -2.73 8.26
C GLU A 31 10.38 -3.10 9.76
N PRO A 32 10.72 -2.16 10.67
CA PRO A 32 10.88 -2.46 12.10
C PRO A 32 9.65 -3.06 12.79
N LEU A 33 8.44 -2.70 12.37
CA LEU A 33 7.19 -3.13 12.99
C LEU A 33 6.48 -4.27 12.25
N PHE A 34 7.03 -4.76 11.13
CA PHE A 34 6.39 -5.84 10.35
C PHE A 34 6.13 -7.11 11.16
N GLN A 35 7.02 -7.44 12.11
CA GLN A 35 6.83 -8.58 13.02
C GLN A 35 5.52 -8.51 13.84
N HIS A 36 4.96 -7.31 14.03
CA HIS A 36 3.71 -7.09 14.75
C HIS A 36 2.47 -7.06 13.82
N GLN A 37 2.66 -7.03 12.49
CA GLN A 37 1.59 -7.01 11.50
C GLN A 37 1.06 -8.43 11.21
N TRP A 38 0.44 -9.03 12.21
CA TRP A 38 -0.13 -10.39 12.12
C TRP A 38 -1.07 -10.58 10.94
N HIS A 39 -1.78 -9.52 10.52
CA HIS A 39 -2.70 -9.57 9.40
C HIS A 39 -2.00 -9.81 8.05
N LEU A 40 -0.70 -9.49 7.93
CA LEU A 40 0.11 -9.72 6.73
C LEU A 40 0.88 -11.05 6.79
N ARG A 41 1.41 -11.39 7.96
CA ARG A 41 2.08 -12.67 8.24
C ARG A 41 1.90 -13.06 9.71
N ASN A 42 1.08 -14.08 9.94
CA ASN A 42 0.77 -14.59 11.27
C ASN A 42 1.63 -15.80 11.61
N THR A 43 2.64 -15.57 12.44
CA THR A 43 3.52 -16.59 13.02
C THR A 43 3.11 -16.98 14.44
N GLY A 44 1.89 -16.63 14.87
CA GLY A 44 1.42 -16.83 16.25
C GLY A 44 1.92 -15.78 17.23
N GLN A 45 2.42 -14.63 16.74
CA GLN A 45 3.06 -13.58 17.54
C GLN A 45 2.12 -12.92 18.57
N THR A 46 0.81 -13.10 18.43
CA THR A 46 -0.22 -12.60 19.35
C THR A 46 -0.89 -13.71 20.19
N GLY A 47 -0.37 -14.94 20.14
CA GLY A 47 -0.93 -16.10 20.85
C GLY A 47 -2.14 -16.76 20.15
N GLY A 48 -2.48 -16.32 18.93
CA GLY A 48 -3.49 -16.94 18.08
C GLY A 48 -2.95 -18.10 17.22
N PRO A 49 -3.83 -18.82 16.50
CA PRO A 49 -3.42 -19.84 15.54
C PRO A 49 -2.54 -19.25 14.42
N THR A 50 -1.49 -19.96 14.04
CA THR A 50 -0.59 -19.57 12.94
C THR A 50 -1.29 -19.64 11.59
N GLY A 51 -0.86 -18.80 10.64
CA GLY A 51 -1.38 -18.78 9.26
C GLY A 51 -2.78 -18.18 9.07
N ILE A 52 -3.37 -17.59 10.12
CA ILE A 52 -4.60 -16.79 10.00
C ILE A 52 -4.18 -15.35 9.65
N ASP A 53 -3.95 -15.11 8.36
CA ASP A 53 -3.55 -13.85 7.75
C ASP A 53 -4.06 -13.78 6.29
N ILE A 54 -3.80 -12.69 5.58
CA ILE A 54 -4.25 -12.52 4.18
C ILE A 54 -3.33 -13.20 3.15
N ASN A 55 -2.27 -13.89 3.57
CA ASN A 55 -1.30 -14.58 2.72
C ASN A 55 -0.69 -13.68 1.61
N VAL A 56 -0.35 -12.43 1.93
CA VAL A 56 0.12 -11.44 0.94
C VAL A 56 1.63 -11.51 0.65
N VAL A 57 2.44 -12.03 1.58
CA VAL A 57 3.91 -11.96 1.48
C VAL A 57 4.45 -12.57 0.17
N GLY A 58 3.84 -13.66 -0.31
CA GLY A 58 4.23 -14.26 -1.58
C GLY A 58 3.87 -13.40 -2.81
N ALA A 59 2.80 -12.60 -2.73
CA ALA A 59 2.36 -11.74 -3.81
C ALA A 59 3.31 -10.56 -4.05
N TRP A 60 3.95 -10.03 -3.00
CA TRP A 60 4.88 -8.90 -3.10
C TRP A 60 6.14 -9.18 -3.93
N ALA A 61 6.41 -10.45 -4.28
CA ALA A 61 7.45 -10.78 -5.26
C ALA A 61 7.15 -10.18 -6.65
N ASP A 62 5.87 -10.06 -7.00
CA ASP A 62 5.41 -9.63 -8.33
C ASP A 62 4.47 -8.42 -8.27
N TYR A 63 3.75 -8.21 -7.17
CA TYR A 63 2.67 -7.23 -7.05
C TYR A 63 2.70 -6.51 -5.69
N ALA A 64 2.91 -5.19 -5.74
CA ALA A 64 2.82 -4.29 -4.59
C ALA A 64 1.72 -3.22 -4.74
N GLY A 65 0.88 -3.30 -5.77
CA GLY A 65 -0.17 -2.29 -6.05
C GLY A 65 0.27 -1.15 -6.98
N ALA A 66 1.45 -1.24 -7.61
CA ALA A 66 1.91 -0.25 -8.58
C ALA A 66 0.88 0.00 -9.70
N GLY A 67 0.61 1.28 -9.98
CA GLY A 67 -0.40 1.70 -10.96
C GLY A 67 -1.84 1.72 -10.44
N VAL A 68 -2.08 1.35 -9.19
CA VAL A 68 -3.38 1.50 -8.51
C VAL A 68 -3.38 2.79 -7.69
N THR A 69 -4.49 3.53 -7.79
CA THR A 69 -4.77 4.73 -6.98
C THR A 69 -5.95 4.45 -6.08
N ILE A 70 -5.83 4.78 -4.80
CA ILE A 70 -6.84 4.49 -3.76
C ILE A 70 -7.33 5.80 -3.13
N GLY A 71 -8.64 6.01 -3.09
CA GLY A 71 -9.25 7.12 -2.37
C GLY A 71 -9.69 6.69 -0.96
N ILE A 72 -9.24 7.41 0.06
CA ILE A 72 -9.57 7.16 1.46
C ILE A 72 -10.54 8.24 1.94
N TRP A 73 -11.80 7.87 2.11
CA TRP A 73 -12.87 8.76 2.60
C TRP A 73 -13.09 8.48 4.07
N ASP A 74 -12.51 9.30 4.93
CA ASP A 74 -12.39 9.03 6.37
C ASP A 74 -12.37 10.36 7.18
N ASP A 75 -11.78 10.36 8.38
CA ASP A 75 -11.61 11.53 9.27
C ASP A 75 -10.34 12.36 8.97
N GLY A 76 -9.79 12.21 7.77
CA GLY A 76 -8.53 12.81 7.34
C GLY A 76 -7.33 11.86 7.40
N VAL A 77 -6.25 12.25 6.72
CA VAL A 77 -5.00 11.49 6.65
C VAL A 77 -3.82 12.43 6.87
N GLU A 78 -2.98 12.12 7.85
CA GLU A 78 -1.67 12.75 8.07
C GLU A 78 -0.73 12.32 6.93
N TYR A 79 -0.93 12.91 5.76
CA TYR A 79 -0.28 12.47 4.53
C TYR A 79 1.22 12.80 4.49
N ASP A 80 1.72 13.62 5.42
CA ASP A 80 3.15 13.89 5.60
C ASP A 80 3.81 12.95 6.63
N HIS A 81 3.06 11.99 7.17
CA HIS A 81 3.62 10.93 8.02
C HIS A 81 4.77 10.23 7.27
N PRO A 82 5.92 9.95 7.92
CA PRO A 82 7.12 9.41 7.24
C PRO A 82 6.84 8.14 6.43
N ASP A 83 5.92 7.32 6.92
CA ASP A 83 5.50 6.06 6.31
C ASP A 83 4.42 6.21 5.22
N LEU A 84 3.89 7.41 4.98
CA LEU A 84 2.81 7.68 4.01
C LEU A 84 3.19 8.70 2.93
N ALA A 85 4.10 9.63 3.23
CA ALA A 85 4.42 10.75 2.34
C ALA A 85 4.86 10.32 0.93
N SER A 86 5.56 9.19 0.83
CA SER A 86 6.04 8.68 -0.46
C SER A 86 4.97 7.98 -1.30
N THR A 87 3.85 7.57 -0.71
CA THR A 87 2.71 6.91 -1.40
C THR A 87 1.52 7.86 -1.58
N TYR A 88 1.51 9.01 -0.92
CA TYR A 88 0.46 10.03 -1.07
C TYR A 88 0.51 10.82 -2.39
N ASP A 89 -0.65 10.98 -3.03
CA ASP A 89 -0.86 11.75 -4.27
C ASP A 89 -1.69 13.02 -4.01
N PRO A 90 -1.03 14.20 -3.85
CA PRO A 90 -1.73 15.46 -3.62
C PRO A 90 -2.45 16.01 -4.87
N THR A 91 -2.23 15.44 -6.05
CA THR A 91 -2.87 15.92 -7.29
C THR A 91 -4.36 15.55 -7.37
N LEU A 92 -4.81 14.68 -6.46
CA LEU A 92 -6.16 14.14 -6.40
C LEU A 92 -7.02 14.81 -5.32
N HIS A 93 -6.55 15.93 -4.76
CA HIS A 93 -7.38 16.73 -3.86
C HIS A 93 -8.64 17.22 -4.56
N ILE A 94 -9.74 17.28 -3.82
CA ILE A 94 -11.05 17.59 -4.36
C ILE A 94 -11.25 19.12 -4.34
N PRO A 95 -11.65 19.75 -5.46
CA PRO A 95 -12.05 21.16 -5.45
C PRO A 95 -13.41 21.33 -4.73
N LEU A 96 -13.52 22.40 -3.95
CA LEU A 96 -14.71 22.76 -3.20
C LEU A 96 -15.51 23.86 -3.92
N ASP A 97 -16.81 23.94 -3.67
CA ASP A 97 -17.73 24.90 -4.31
C ASP A 97 -17.38 26.37 -4.03
N ASN A 98 -16.66 26.63 -2.93
CA ASN A 98 -16.17 27.95 -2.54
C ASN A 98 -14.90 28.38 -3.32
N GLY A 99 -14.40 27.56 -4.24
CA GLY A 99 -13.21 27.82 -5.04
C GLY A 99 -11.89 27.47 -4.34
N THR A 100 -11.91 26.84 -3.17
CA THR A 100 -10.71 26.28 -2.52
C THR A 100 -10.53 24.81 -2.88
N VAL A 101 -9.40 24.22 -2.45
CA VAL A 101 -9.12 22.80 -2.57
C VAL A 101 -9.22 22.19 -1.18
N HIS A 102 -9.86 21.03 -1.08
CA HIS A 102 -9.96 20.26 0.16
C HIS A 102 -8.58 19.79 0.59
N ASP A 103 -8.20 20.11 1.83
CA ASP A 103 -7.00 19.58 2.48
C ASP A 103 -7.43 18.45 3.43
N PRO A 104 -7.08 17.18 3.15
CA PRO A 104 -7.49 16.07 3.99
C PRO A 104 -6.61 15.92 5.24
N TYR A 105 -5.76 16.89 5.57
CA TYR A 105 -4.93 16.82 6.77
C TYR A 105 -5.80 16.90 8.04
N PRO A 106 -5.66 15.97 9.00
CA PRO A 106 -6.50 15.95 10.20
C PRO A 106 -6.23 17.16 11.10
N GLU A 107 -7.28 17.90 11.46
CA GLU A 107 -7.15 19.12 12.27
C GLU A 107 -6.82 18.84 13.75
N ASN A 108 -7.04 17.60 14.23
CA ASN A 108 -6.87 17.26 15.63
C ASN A 108 -6.45 15.79 15.84
N ARG A 109 -5.94 15.49 17.05
CA ARG A 109 -5.43 14.14 17.40
C ARG A 109 -6.50 13.05 17.52
N ALA A 110 -7.78 13.39 17.58
CA ALA A 110 -8.86 12.40 17.58
C ALA A 110 -9.12 11.88 16.16
N SER A 111 -8.87 12.72 15.15
CA SER A 111 -8.92 12.43 13.71
C SER A 111 -7.69 11.62 13.25
N ARG A 112 -7.63 10.35 13.69
CA ARG A 112 -6.49 9.44 13.45
C ARG A 112 -6.90 8.18 12.71
N HIS A 113 -8.19 8.01 12.45
CA HIS A 113 -8.72 6.78 11.88
C HIS A 113 -8.27 6.63 10.42
N GLY A 114 -8.39 7.69 9.61
CA GLY A 114 -7.97 7.69 8.22
C GLY A 114 -6.46 7.49 8.04
N THR A 115 -5.62 8.07 8.91
CA THR A 115 -4.18 7.78 8.92
C THR A 115 -3.89 6.30 9.21
N ALA A 116 -4.59 5.69 10.18
CA ALA A 116 -4.43 4.26 10.48
C ALA A 116 -4.91 3.38 9.33
N VAL A 117 -6.02 3.74 8.68
CA VAL A 117 -6.55 3.09 7.47
C VAL A 117 -5.53 3.18 6.34
N ALA A 118 -4.96 4.38 6.09
CA ALA A 118 -3.94 4.60 5.09
C ALA A 118 -2.69 3.74 5.35
N GLY A 119 -2.26 3.62 6.60
CA GLY A 119 -1.13 2.77 6.98
C GLY A 119 -1.35 1.28 6.65
N VAL A 120 -2.54 0.74 6.95
CA VAL A 120 -2.87 -0.65 6.60
C VAL A 120 -2.86 -0.86 5.08
N ILE A 121 -3.32 0.13 4.31
CA ILE A 121 -3.44 0.03 2.86
C ILE A 121 -2.09 0.23 2.17
N ALA A 122 -1.41 1.35 2.42
CA ALA A 122 -0.33 1.88 1.59
C ALA A 122 0.81 2.54 2.38
N ALA A 123 1.04 2.13 3.64
CA ALA A 123 2.33 2.42 4.28
C ALA A 123 3.48 1.96 3.38
N ALA A 124 4.52 2.77 3.29
CA ALA A 124 5.60 2.60 2.35
C ALA A 124 6.48 1.39 2.72
N ALA A 125 7.20 0.87 1.74
CA ALA A 125 8.32 -0.02 2.00
C ALA A 125 9.61 0.82 2.02
N ASN A 126 9.89 1.49 3.13
CA ASN A 126 10.96 2.49 3.25
C ASN A 126 11.95 2.23 4.40
N GLY A 127 11.80 1.14 5.15
CA GLY A 127 12.62 0.81 6.31
C GLY A 127 12.22 1.54 7.60
N GLU A 128 11.02 2.12 7.64
CA GLU A 128 10.46 2.82 8.79
C GLU A 128 9.07 2.28 9.12
N GLY A 129 8.77 2.10 10.42
CA GLY A 129 7.40 1.79 10.83
C GLY A 129 6.89 0.44 10.30
N VAL A 130 5.75 0.47 9.59
CA VAL A 130 4.99 -0.68 9.10
C VAL A 130 5.06 -0.77 7.57
N VAL A 131 4.49 -1.81 6.96
CA VAL A 131 4.25 -1.83 5.50
C VAL A 131 2.77 -2.00 5.20
N GLY A 132 2.28 -1.31 4.17
CA GLY A 132 0.92 -1.45 3.67
C GLY A 132 0.74 -2.71 2.81
N VAL A 133 -0.48 -3.24 2.75
CA VAL A 133 -0.82 -4.35 1.83
C VAL A 133 -0.41 -4.03 0.39
N ALA A 134 -0.67 -2.80 -0.05
CA ALA A 134 -0.37 -2.27 -1.37
C ALA A 134 0.65 -1.11 -1.27
N HIS A 135 1.81 -1.36 -0.67
CA HIS A 135 2.88 -0.39 -0.43
C HIS A 135 3.51 0.25 -1.68
N GLY A 136 3.17 -0.23 -2.88
CA GLY A 136 3.52 0.37 -4.17
C GLY A 136 2.37 1.14 -4.83
N ALA A 137 1.18 1.17 -4.23
CA ALA A 137 0.05 1.97 -4.69
C ALA A 137 0.24 3.46 -4.35
N ARG A 138 -0.58 4.29 -4.99
CA ARG A 138 -0.74 5.70 -4.62
C ARG A 138 -2.08 5.89 -3.91
N PHE A 139 -2.16 6.83 -2.99
CA PHE A 139 -3.44 7.12 -2.32
C PHE A 139 -3.69 8.62 -2.18
N ALA A 140 -4.95 9.00 -2.03
CA ALA A 140 -5.36 10.34 -1.66
C ALA A 140 -6.43 10.28 -0.57
N GLY A 141 -6.48 11.31 0.28
CA GLY A 141 -7.43 11.41 1.39
C GLY A 141 -8.59 12.34 1.08
N VAL A 142 -9.72 12.10 1.73
CA VAL A 142 -10.89 12.97 1.82
C VAL A 142 -11.39 12.90 3.26
N ASP A 143 -11.34 14.02 3.96
CA ASP A 143 -11.90 14.16 5.30
C ASP A 143 -13.40 14.51 5.22
N ILE A 144 -14.24 13.49 5.00
CA ILE A 144 -15.69 13.67 4.90
C ILE A 144 -16.35 13.85 6.27
N PHE A 145 -15.66 13.46 7.34
CA PHE A 145 -16.24 13.49 8.69
C PHE A 145 -16.03 14.81 9.39
N GLU A 146 -14.91 15.50 9.21
CA GLU A 146 -14.62 16.73 9.96
C GLU A 146 -14.63 18.00 9.09
N ASP A 147 -14.38 17.93 7.77
CA ASP A 147 -14.46 19.12 6.91
C ASP A 147 -15.92 19.57 6.69
N PRO A 148 -16.34 20.73 7.21
CA PRO A 148 -17.69 21.24 7.02
C PRO A 148 -17.97 21.67 5.57
N ALA A 149 -16.95 21.88 4.73
CA ALA A 149 -17.12 22.24 3.32
C ALA A 149 -17.53 21.04 2.44
N LEU A 150 -17.47 19.81 2.97
CA LEU A 150 -17.88 18.58 2.28
C LEU A 150 -19.28 18.07 2.68
N ARG A 151 -20.03 18.85 3.48
CA ARG A 151 -21.37 18.49 3.99
C ARG A 151 -22.51 19.27 3.33
#